data_AF-A0A3M1B5D6-F1
#
_entry.id   AF-A0A3M1B5D6-F1
#
_cell.length_a   1.000
_cell.length_b   1.000
_cell.length_c   1.000
_cell.angle_alpha   90.00
_cell.angle_beta   90.00
_cell.angle_gamma   90.00
#
_symmetry.space_group_name_H-M   'P 1'
#
loop_
_entity.id
_entity.type
_entity.pdbx_description
1 polymer ?
#
loop_
_entity_poly.entity_id
_entity_poly.type
_entity_poly.pdbx_seq_one_letter_code
_entity_poly.pdbx_strand_id
1 'polypeptide(L)'
;MRGYGGSGGDFFFGGCIGCGEVRVFSKWNRLFGKLEEFVLKRASLARLCLLFFLLIPTLFALDTSEPGVYWSAVMQLGYRSGERRVDRELAFRNVEEILRFSKQILGYFEVERKTREFIERIRTNLGSLDIDRIYEVMPYRHPETAWHSLAFEGRRLRRKFLVVQTDPKLEEWLKHFSKDPFYLWSDMDRLGEFVFRLFVRPGEEGSFFVRTDVESCLWHLHYLQILRSLEELLRATERAAWLAYASYPKSFLRRCSLVHSMDRRVAFSFFRAFPRLFGEVGLFWDIQGIVRPRRIAQGSYLKVDLLLKPRLDSFELYYPRIFGVLEKLKGVIFLRSRLYDGDGNLVAMARFNTKDFVLRITFLLKGGKILRCKTAWIPRSLEGIDFLKMGEKKFRNILDLQLNIKGLRLLIRSLELKLSYALGSEGPRVRVQFNRPPQVSKVQGALYGFIPVWLIDLFIPSNLEEILRSFFLALTQGNGGKGFLAQARIVRGERYSYLRVLSEVEIIANGALKFVLSFQSKAGLTDPELYNEIRRFGMRFWHAFVADYFRYKYR
;
A
#
# COMPACT_ATOMS: atom_id res chain seq x y z
N MET A 1 -52.02 49.14 16.01
CA MET A 1 -53.39 49.49 16.47
C MET A 1 -54.12 48.19 16.78
N ARG A 2 -54.78 48.05 17.96
CA ARG A 2 -55.66 46.93 18.41
C ARG A 2 -55.04 45.50 18.35
N GLY A 3 -55.12 44.62 19.35
CA GLY A 3 -55.57 44.63 20.76
C GLY A 3 -55.22 43.22 21.35
N TYR A 4 -54.62 43.09 22.54
CA TYR A 4 -55.21 43.00 23.89
C TYR A 4 -55.95 41.68 24.24
N GLY A 5 -55.62 41.11 25.43
CA GLY A 5 -56.08 39.80 25.97
C GLY A 5 -55.00 38.72 25.87
N GLY A 6 -54.67 37.88 26.87
CA GLY A 6 -55.29 37.57 28.17
C GLY A 6 -56.12 36.26 28.11
N SER A 7 -56.07 35.31 29.05
CA SER A 7 -55.33 35.18 30.33
C SER A 7 -55.46 33.77 30.95
N GLY A 8 -54.50 33.31 31.78
CA GLY A 8 -54.59 32.09 32.61
C GLY A 8 -54.25 30.76 31.90
N GLY A 9 -53.93 29.65 32.59
CA GLY A 9 -53.76 29.45 34.05
C GLY A 9 -53.20 28.05 34.40
N ASP A 10 -52.82 27.87 35.66
CA ASP A 10 -52.09 26.76 36.33
C ASP A 10 -52.47 25.29 36.00
N PHE A 11 -51.53 24.33 36.15
CA PHE A 11 -51.54 23.28 37.21
C PHE A 11 -50.28 22.35 37.17
N PHE A 12 -50.21 21.32 38.02
CA PHE A 12 -48.97 20.71 38.57
C PHE A 12 -48.92 19.15 38.51
N PHE A 13 -47.71 18.56 38.55
CA PHE A 13 -47.38 17.11 38.60
C PHE A 13 -47.84 16.24 37.40
N GLY A 14 -47.29 15.04 37.11
CA GLY A 14 -46.08 14.37 37.60
C GLY A 14 -46.24 12.84 37.83
N GLY A 15 -45.46 11.97 37.15
CA GLY A 15 -45.29 10.56 37.57
C GLY A 15 -45.22 9.44 36.49
N CYS A 16 -44.04 8.79 36.42
CA CYS A 16 -43.79 7.33 36.36
C CYS A 16 -44.36 6.34 35.29
N ILE A 17 -43.41 5.70 34.60
CA ILE A 17 -43.21 4.22 34.43
C ILE A 17 -44.26 3.36 33.67
N GLY A 18 -43.80 2.63 32.64
CA GLY A 18 -44.49 1.46 32.06
C GLY A 18 -43.79 0.89 30.81
N CYS A 19 -43.67 -0.44 30.67
CA CYS A 19 -43.02 -1.11 29.53
C CYS A 19 -44.03 -1.59 28.46
N GLY A 20 -43.63 -1.68 27.19
CA GLY A 20 -44.44 -2.24 26.10
C GLY A 20 -43.64 -2.44 24.80
N GLU A 21 -43.86 -3.56 24.08
CA GLU A 21 -42.96 -4.10 23.06
C GLU A 21 -43.35 -3.87 21.57
N VAL A 22 -42.34 -3.97 20.69
CA VAL A 22 -42.36 -4.59 19.33
C VAL A 22 -42.95 -3.83 18.08
N ARG A 23 -42.00 -3.44 17.20
CA ARG A 23 -41.96 -3.46 15.70
C ARG A 23 -43.11 -2.92 14.82
N VAL A 24 -42.79 -1.93 13.96
CA VAL A 24 -42.62 -2.00 12.47
C VAL A 24 -41.67 -0.83 12.08
N PHE A 25 -40.53 -0.89 11.38
CA PHE A 25 -39.94 -1.68 10.29
C PHE A 25 -40.26 -1.25 8.83
N SER A 26 -39.87 -0.02 8.39
CA SER A 26 -39.71 0.28 6.94
C SER A 26 -38.96 1.58 6.55
N LYS A 27 -37.62 1.64 6.66
CA LYS A 27 -36.73 2.42 5.74
C LYS A 27 -35.25 2.00 5.84
N TRP A 28 -34.98 0.78 5.39
CA TRP A 28 -33.62 0.24 5.21
C TRP A 28 -32.94 0.75 3.92
N ASN A 29 -31.67 0.37 3.72
CA ASN A 29 -30.89 0.42 2.47
C ASN A 29 -30.32 1.78 2.00
N ARG A 30 -29.22 2.25 2.62
CA ARG A 30 -28.08 2.99 2.00
C ARG A 30 -26.98 3.31 3.04
N LEU A 31 -25.67 3.18 2.79
CA LEU A 31 -25.00 2.21 1.91
C LEU A 31 -23.56 1.89 2.39
N PHE A 32 -23.15 0.65 2.14
CA PHE A 32 -22.08 -0.17 2.74
C PHE A 32 -20.61 0.20 2.47
N GLY A 33 -19.70 -0.43 3.25
CA GLY A 33 -18.41 -0.94 2.74
C GLY A 33 -17.15 -0.52 3.49
N LYS A 34 -16.83 -1.10 4.67
CA LYS A 34 -15.67 -0.60 5.45
C LYS A 34 -14.73 -1.52 6.23
N LEU A 35 -14.99 -2.81 6.38
CA LEU A 35 -13.92 -3.75 6.77
C LEU A 35 -13.69 -4.84 5.70
N GLU A 36 -14.29 -4.61 4.53
CA GLU A 36 -13.49 -4.50 3.31
C GLU A 36 -12.08 -3.97 3.65
N GLU A 37 -11.93 -2.73 4.10
CA GLU A 37 -10.59 -2.12 4.18
C GLU A 37 -9.56 -2.82 5.07
N PHE A 38 -9.90 -3.64 6.09
CA PHE A 38 -8.84 -4.35 6.84
C PHE A 38 -8.33 -5.57 6.06
N VAL A 39 -9.27 -6.40 5.57
CA VAL A 39 -8.94 -7.52 4.66
C VAL A 39 -8.28 -6.96 3.42
N LEU A 40 -8.85 -5.92 2.84
CA LEU A 40 -8.36 -5.17 1.69
C LEU A 40 -7.19 -4.23 2.00
N LYS A 41 -6.65 -4.10 3.22
CA LYS A 41 -5.35 -3.41 3.47
C LYS A 41 -4.18 -4.37 3.43
N ARG A 42 -4.41 -5.66 3.70
CA ARG A 42 -3.42 -6.74 3.56
C ARG A 42 -3.57 -7.49 2.24
N ALA A 43 -4.81 -7.70 1.78
CA ALA A 43 -5.12 -7.92 0.38
C ALA A 43 -4.97 -6.64 -0.48
N SER A 44 -4.72 -5.45 0.10
CA SER A 44 -3.98 -4.36 -0.57
C SER A 44 -2.58 -4.12 -0.05
N LEU A 45 -1.95 -5.08 0.63
CA LEU A 45 -0.54 -5.30 0.37
C LEU A 45 -0.43 -6.14 -0.91
N ALA A 46 -1.27 -7.16 -1.10
CA ALA A 46 -1.38 -7.85 -2.39
C ALA A 46 -1.82 -6.89 -3.53
N ARG A 47 -2.91 -6.12 -3.37
CA ARG A 47 -3.37 -5.09 -4.32
C ARG A 47 -2.59 -3.76 -4.30
N LEU A 48 -1.79 -3.37 -3.29
CA LEU A 48 -0.80 -2.28 -3.50
C LEU A 48 0.50 -2.82 -4.08
N CYS A 49 0.81 -4.11 -3.96
CA CYS A 49 1.82 -4.76 -4.80
C CYS A 49 1.30 -4.95 -6.23
N LEU A 50 0.02 -5.26 -6.46
CA LEU A 50 -0.55 -5.38 -7.81
C LEU A 50 -0.91 -4.02 -8.42
N LEU A 51 -1.35 -3.04 -7.63
CA LEU A 51 -1.39 -1.63 -8.06
C LEU A 51 0.01 -1.04 -8.12
N PHE A 52 1.04 -1.51 -7.40
CA PHE A 52 2.43 -1.21 -7.77
C PHE A 52 2.76 -1.88 -9.12
N PHE A 53 2.39 -3.14 -9.35
CA PHE A 53 2.60 -3.81 -10.64
C PHE A 53 1.70 -3.32 -11.79
N LEU A 54 0.80 -2.35 -11.53
CA LEU A 54 -0.01 -1.66 -12.53
C LEU A 54 0.26 -0.13 -12.59
N LEU A 55 0.76 0.48 -11.50
CA LEU A 55 1.11 1.91 -11.39
C LEU A 55 2.62 2.17 -11.48
N ILE A 56 3.51 1.24 -11.10
CA ILE A 56 4.93 1.33 -11.46
C ILE A 56 5.07 1.34 -12.98
N PRO A 57 4.37 0.46 -13.75
CA PRO A 57 4.24 0.63 -15.19
C PRO A 57 3.63 1.96 -15.65
N THR A 58 2.93 2.74 -14.81
CA THR A 58 2.43 4.08 -15.20
C THR A 58 3.42 5.23 -15.01
N LEU A 59 4.55 5.00 -14.34
CA LEU A 59 5.52 6.08 -14.11
C LEU A 59 6.47 6.29 -15.29
N PHE A 60 6.85 5.20 -15.96
CA PHE A 60 7.87 5.14 -17.02
C PHE A 60 7.50 3.96 -17.96
N ALA A 61 7.52 3.96 -19.34
CA ALA A 61 9.32 3.94 -21.59
C ALA A 61 9.03 4.21 -23.17
N LEU A 62 10.00 4.87 -23.86
CA LEU A 62 10.30 4.66 -25.30
C LEU A 62 11.77 4.22 -25.53
N ASP A 63 12.22 3.86 -26.75
CA ASP A 63 12.40 4.77 -27.90
C ASP A 63 11.52 4.59 -29.18
N THR A 64 12.11 4.75 -30.37
CA THR A 64 11.49 5.20 -31.61
C THR A 64 11.44 4.09 -32.64
N SER A 65 10.96 4.44 -33.84
CA SER A 65 10.37 3.59 -34.88
C SER A 65 9.24 2.71 -34.34
N GLU A 66 9.54 1.77 -33.46
CA GLU A 66 8.58 0.89 -32.82
C GLU A 66 7.62 1.62 -31.85
N PRO A 67 6.34 1.23 -31.80
CA PRO A 67 5.38 1.68 -30.78
C PRO A 67 5.49 0.90 -29.46
N GLY A 68 6.62 0.23 -29.20
CA GLY A 68 6.69 -0.93 -28.30
C GLY A 68 7.52 -0.80 -27.02
N VAL A 69 8.27 0.27 -26.76
CA VAL A 69 9.42 0.13 -25.83
C VAL A 69 9.07 0.17 -24.33
N TYR A 70 7.96 0.77 -23.89
CA TYR A 70 7.41 0.45 -22.54
C TYR A 70 6.57 -0.82 -22.55
N TRP A 71 5.96 -1.16 -23.69
CA TRP A 71 5.34 -2.48 -23.87
C TRP A 71 6.36 -3.61 -23.76
N SER A 72 7.65 -3.42 -24.07
CA SER A 72 8.69 -4.45 -23.89
C SER A 72 8.82 -4.90 -22.43
N ALA A 73 8.61 -3.97 -21.48
CA ALA A 73 8.57 -4.29 -20.06
C ALA A 73 7.31 -5.08 -19.67
N VAL A 74 6.14 -4.71 -20.23
CA VAL A 74 4.90 -5.48 -20.06
C VAL A 74 5.01 -6.87 -20.70
N MET A 75 5.66 -6.98 -21.86
CA MET A 75 5.85 -8.24 -22.58
C MET A 75 6.83 -9.20 -21.86
N GLN A 76 7.65 -8.73 -20.91
CA GLN A 76 8.40 -9.64 -20.01
C GLN A 76 7.47 -10.55 -19.18
N LEU A 77 6.17 -10.24 -19.07
CA LEU A 77 5.15 -11.14 -18.52
C LEU A 77 5.05 -12.47 -19.29
N GLY A 78 5.54 -12.54 -20.53
CA GLY A 78 5.69 -13.77 -21.32
C GLY A 78 7.11 -14.36 -21.36
N TYR A 79 8.05 -13.88 -20.53
CA TYR A 79 9.42 -14.43 -20.52
C TYR A 79 9.44 -15.92 -20.14
N ARG A 80 10.13 -16.73 -20.94
CA ARG A 80 10.36 -18.16 -20.72
C ARG A 80 11.81 -18.40 -20.31
N SER A 81 12.01 -19.04 -19.15
CA SER A 81 13.34 -19.22 -18.54
C SER A 81 14.28 -20.15 -19.33
N GLY A 82 13.77 -21.31 -19.78
CA GLY A 82 14.56 -22.26 -20.57
C GLY A 82 14.96 -21.71 -21.93
N GLU A 83 14.01 -21.10 -22.64
CA GLU A 83 14.22 -20.53 -23.99
C GLU A 83 14.93 -19.16 -23.99
N ARG A 84 15.11 -18.55 -22.80
CA ARG A 84 15.70 -17.21 -22.57
C ARG A 84 15.09 -16.04 -23.36
N ARG A 85 13.90 -16.24 -23.95
CA ARG A 85 13.18 -15.27 -24.81
C ARG A 85 11.79 -14.93 -24.25
N VAL A 86 11.16 -13.93 -24.85
CA VAL A 86 9.76 -13.57 -24.58
C VAL A 86 8.84 -14.28 -25.57
N ASP A 87 7.85 -14.98 -25.04
CA ASP A 87 6.69 -15.50 -25.77
C ASP A 87 5.58 -14.44 -25.76
N ARG A 88 5.22 -13.92 -26.94
CA ARG A 88 4.23 -12.83 -27.10
C ARG A 88 2.81 -13.31 -26.79
N GLU A 89 2.47 -14.57 -27.05
CA GLU A 89 1.15 -15.12 -26.74
C GLU A 89 0.97 -15.33 -25.24
N LEU A 90 2.00 -15.87 -24.58
CA LEU A 90 2.02 -15.99 -23.12
C LEU A 90 1.97 -14.61 -22.45
N ALA A 91 2.67 -13.61 -23.01
CA ALA A 91 2.58 -12.24 -22.53
C ALA A 91 1.16 -11.68 -22.64
N PHE A 92 0.49 -11.80 -23.79
CA PHE A 92 -0.90 -11.36 -23.97
C PHE A 92 -1.87 -12.11 -23.05
N ARG A 93 -1.74 -13.44 -22.93
CA ARG A 93 -2.55 -14.28 -22.02
C ARG A 93 -2.41 -13.82 -20.56
N ASN A 94 -1.19 -13.54 -20.12
CA ASN A 94 -0.88 -13.09 -18.77
C ASN A 94 -1.39 -11.67 -18.50
N VAL A 95 -1.27 -10.74 -19.46
CA VAL A 95 -1.86 -9.40 -19.37
C VAL A 95 -3.39 -9.48 -19.30
N GLU A 96 -4.02 -10.29 -20.14
CA GLU A 96 -5.48 -10.44 -20.14
C GLU A 96 -6.02 -11.03 -18.84
N GLU A 97 -5.29 -11.95 -18.21
CA GLU A 97 -5.68 -12.48 -16.90
C GLU A 97 -5.52 -11.44 -15.78
N ILE A 98 -4.44 -10.64 -15.80
CA ILE A 98 -4.27 -9.50 -14.88
C ILE A 98 -5.38 -8.46 -15.08
N LEU A 99 -5.78 -8.18 -16.33
CA LEU A 99 -6.87 -7.26 -16.63
C LEU A 99 -8.23 -7.81 -16.20
N ARG A 100 -8.48 -9.10 -16.40
CA ARG A 100 -9.68 -9.82 -15.96
C ARG A 100 -9.82 -9.81 -14.44
N PHE A 101 -8.74 -10.13 -13.73
CA PHE A 101 -8.67 -10.00 -12.27
C PHE A 101 -8.95 -8.56 -11.82
N SER A 102 -8.24 -7.59 -12.37
CA SER A 102 -8.40 -6.16 -12.03
C SER A 102 -9.83 -5.67 -12.27
N LYS A 103 -10.49 -6.11 -13.35
CA LYS A 103 -11.90 -5.78 -13.61
C LYS A 103 -12.85 -6.37 -12.57
N GLN A 104 -12.59 -7.58 -12.07
CA GLN A 104 -13.39 -8.17 -10.99
C GLN A 104 -13.16 -7.44 -9.67
N ILE A 105 -11.92 -7.07 -9.36
CA ILE A 105 -11.53 -6.32 -8.15
C ILE A 105 -12.10 -4.90 -8.10
N LEU A 106 -12.21 -4.22 -9.25
CA LEU A 106 -12.66 -2.83 -9.33
C LEU A 106 -14.14 -2.70 -9.73
N GLY A 107 -14.61 -3.50 -10.69
CA GLY A 107 -15.99 -3.44 -11.17
C GLY A 107 -16.98 -4.22 -10.30
N TYR A 108 -16.59 -5.43 -9.87
CA TYR A 108 -17.51 -6.47 -9.38
C TYR A 108 -17.01 -7.11 -8.09
N PHE A 109 -16.58 -6.29 -7.14
CA PHE A 109 -16.17 -6.75 -5.82
C PHE A 109 -17.37 -6.82 -4.87
N GLU A 110 -17.48 -7.90 -4.12
CA GLU A 110 -18.51 -8.12 -3.10
C GLU A 110 -17.92 -8.70 -1.81
N VAL A 111 -18.57 -8.40 -0.69
CA VAL A 111 -18.39 -9.09 0.60
C VAL A 111 -19.68 -9.83 0.95
N GLU A 112 -19.56 -11.10 1.32
CA GLU A 112 -20.66 -11.94 1.82
C GLU A 112 -21.30 -11.36 3.09
N ARG A 113 -22.58 -11.67 3.37
CA ARG A 113 -23.38 -10.96 4.39
C ARG A 113 -22.83 -11.13 5.82
N LYS A 114 -22.62 -12.36 6.28
CA LYS A 114 -22.08 -12.66 7.64
C LYS A 114 -20.70 -12.01 7.81
N THR A 115 -19.88 -12.15 6.78
CA THR A 115 -18.55 -11.54 6.66
C THR A 115 -18.65 -10.02 6.84
N ARG A 116 -19.58 -9.36 6.14
CA ARG A 116 -19.86 -7.92 6.20
C ARG A 116 -20.40 -7.48 7.58
N GLU A 117 -21.20 -8.29 8.25
CA GLU A 117 -21.75 -7.99 9.57
C GLU A 117 -20.67 -8.04 10.67
N PHE A 118 -19.80 -9.07 10.65
CA PHE A 118 -18.59 -9.11 11.47
C PHE A 118 -17.72 -7.85 11.22
N ILE A 119 -17.49 -7.56 9.94
CA ILE A 119 -16.73 -6.41 9.43
C ILE A 119 -17.23 -5.08 10.01
N GLU A 120 -18.54 -4.84 9.97
CA GLU A 120 -19.14 -3.59 10.48
C GLU A 120 -19.13 -3.53 12.02
N ARG A 121 -19.22 -4.67 12.72
CA ARG A 121 -19.11 -4.77 14.19
C ARG A 121 -17.70 -4.44 14.71
N ILE A 122 -16.65 -4.84 13.99
CA ILE A 122 -15.29 -4.37 14.29
C ILE A 122 -15.20 -2.87 14.03
N ARG A 123 -15.74 -2.40 12.89
CA ARG A 123 -15.65 -1.00 12.48
C ARG A 123 -16.27 -0.02 13.48
N THR A 124 -17.48 -0.28 13.98
CA THR A 124 -18.15 0.62 14.94
C THR A 124 -17.35 0.83 16.22
N ASN A 125 -16.50 -0.13 16.57
CA ASN A 125 -15.65 -0.07 17.76
C ASN A 125 -14.24 0.50 17.50
N LEU A 126 -13.83 0.85 16.28
CA LEU A 126 -12.43 1.23 15.95
C LEU A 126 -11.84 2.39 16.79
N GLY A 127 -12.66 3.32 17.30
CA GLY A 127 -12.20 4.39 18.20
C GLY A 127 -11.92 3.94 19.64
N SER A 128 -12.40 2.73 20.01
CA SER A 128 -12.31 2.14 21.34
C SER A 128 -11.74 0.70 21.34
N LEU A 129 -11.33 0.19 20.17
CA LEU A 129 -10.60 -1.07 20.04
C LEU A 129 -9.14 -0.88 20.44
N ASP A 130 -8.73 -1.64 21.45
CA ASP A 130 -7.34 -2.04 21.63
C ASP A 130 -7.21 -3.55 21.35
N ILE A 131 -5.99 -4.09 21.42
CA ILE A 131 -5.68 -5.45 20.98
C ILE A 131 -6.46 -6.54 21.74
N ASP A 132 -6.73 -6.37 23.04
CA ASP A 132 -7.54 -7.28 23.86
C ASP A 132 -8.96 -7.43 23.29
N ARG A 133 -9.55 -6.31 22.87
CA ARG A 133 -10.89 -6.28 22.27
C ARG A 133 -10.89 -6.86 20.86
N ILE A 134 -9.77 -6.82 20.14
CA ILE A 134 -9.59 -7.52 18.86
C ILE A 134 -9.45 -9.03 19.09
N TYR A 135 -8.77 -9.44 20.16
CA TYR A 135 -8.63 -10.84 20.59
C TYR A 135 -9.98 -11.45 21.01
N GLU A 136 -10.78 -10.78 21.85
CA GLU A 136 -12.06 -11.32 22.32
C GLU A 136 -13.12 -11.45 21.21
N VAL A 137 -13.17 -10.53 20.26
CA VAL A 137 -14.17 -10.59 19.16
C VAL A 137 -13.82 -11.59 18.05
N MET A 138 -12.71 -12.32 18.16
CA MET A 138 -12.30 -13.31 17.14
C MET A 138 -13.27 -14.50 17.08
N PRO A 139 -13.67 -14.95 15.87
CA PRO A 139 -14.70 -15.95 15.72
C PRO A 139 -14.23 -17.41 15.85
N TYR A 140 -12.91 -17.67 15.87
CA TYR A 140 -12.34 -19.00 16.08
C TYR A 140 -11.40 -18.96 17.29
N ARG A 141 -11.54 -19.92 18.20
CA ARG A 141 -10.74 -20.09 19.42
C ARG A 141 -10.32 -21.56 19.54
N HIS A 142 -9.08 -21.84 19.93
CA HIS A 142 -8.67 -23.21 20.23
C HIS A 142 -9.20 -23.63 21.62
N PRO A 143 -9.67 -24.87 21.84
CA PRO A 143 -10.11 -25.32 23.15
C PRO A 143 -8.94 -25.43 24.16
N GLU A 144 -7.80 -25.95 23.71
CA GLU A 144 -6.66 -26.28 24.59
C GLU A 144 -5.55 -25.22 24.64
N THR A 145 -5.66 -24.13 23.86
CA THR A 145 -4.60 -23.11 23.79
C THR A 145 -5.17 -21.70 23.70
N ALA A 146 -4.44 -20.71 24.22
CA ALA A 146 -4.83 -19.30 24.18
C ALA A 146 -4.73 -18.65 22.78
N TRP A 147 -4.82 -19.43 21.71
CA TRP A 147 -4.84 -18.93 20.33
C TRP A 147 -6.28 -18.66 19.87
N HIS A 148 -6.55 -17.38 19.63
CA HIS A 148 -7.71 -16.94 18.87
C HIS A 148 -7.29 -16.65 17.42
N SER A 149 -8.23 -16.78 16.49
CA SER A 149 -7.94 -16.57 15.07
C SER A 149 -9.14 -16.13 14.24
N LEU A 150 -8.82 -15.60 13.06
CA LEU A 150 -9.76 -15.04 12.09
C LEU A 150 -9.16 -15.24 10.70
N ALA A 151 -9.94 -15.76 9.75
CA ALA A 151 -9.53 -15.79 8.34
C ALA A 151 -10.59 -15.26 7.40
N PHE A 152 -10.10 -14.70 6.29
CA PHE A 152 -10.89 -14.23 5.17
C PHE A 152 -10.28 -14.73 3.87
N GLU A 153 -11.15 -15.10 2.94
CA GLU A 153 -10.79 -15.69 1.66
C GLU A 153 -11.45 -14.90 0.53
N GLY A 154 -10.67 -14.58 -0.50
CA GLY A 154 -11.11 -13.87 -1.69
C GLY A 154 -11.14 -14.81 -2.89
N ARG A 155 -12.34 -15.21 -3.33
CA ARG A 155 -12.57 -16.14 -4.45
C ARG A 155 -12.99 -15.42 -5.74
N ARG A 156 -12.61 -15.99 -6.89
CA ARG A 156 -12.90 -15.47 -8.23
C ARG A 156 -14.00 -16.28 -8.93
N LEU A 157 -15.23 -15.81 -8.73
CA LEU A 157 -16.41 -16.34 -9.38
C LEU A 157 -16.53 -15.79 -10.82
N ARG A 158 -17.30 -16.45 -11.69
CA ARG A 158 -17.39 -16.17 -13.14
C ARG A 158 -17.61 -14.69 -13.52
N ARG A 159 -18.29 -13.91 -12.67
CA ARG A 159 -18.58 -12.48 -12.89
C ARG A 159 -18.10 -11.55 -11.77
N LYS A 160 -17.60 -12.05 -10.64
CA LYS A 160 -17.33 -11.24 -9.44
C LYS A 160 -16.16 -11.76 -8.59
N PHE A 161 -15.55 -10.85 -7.83
CA PHE A 161 -14.62 -11.19 -6.75
C PHE A 161 -15.40 -11.18 -5.43
N LEU A 162 -15.46 -12.30 -4.72
CA LEU A 162 -16.20 -12.42 -3.46
C LEU A 162 -15.23 -12.61 -2.29
N VAL A 163 -15.36 -11.81 -1.23
CA VAL A 163 -14.70 -12.05 0.05
C VAL A 163 -15.67 -12.68 1.04
N VAL A 164 -15.23 -13.79 1.64
CA VAL A 164 -15.92 -14.54 2.70
C VAL A 164 -15.03 -14.63 3.94
N GLN A 165 -15.62 -14.74 5.12
CA GLN A 165 -14.97 -15.26 6.32
C GLN A 165 -14.84 -16.78 6.14
N THR A 166 -13.65 -17.33 6.35
CA THR A 166 -13.35 -18.75 6.15
C THR A 166 -12.71 -19.34 7.41
N ASP A 167 -12.54 -20.66 7.45
CA ASP A 167 -11.82 -21.32 8.53
C ASP A 167 -10.32 -20.96 8.47
N PRO A 168 -9.70 -20.46 9.58
CA PRO A 168 -8.27 -20.18 9.62
C PRO A 168 -7.38 -21.43 9.54
N LYS A 169 -7.96 -22.65 9.63
CA LYS A 169 -7.27 -23.94 9.76
C LYS A 169 -6.37 -23.97 11.00
N LEU A 170 -6.91 -23.52 12.14
CA LEU A 170 -6.15 -23.25 13.37
C LEU A 170 -5.36 -24.47 13.89
N GLU A 171 -5.97 -25.65 13.87
CA GLU A 171 -5.29 -26.90 14.28
C GLU A 171 -4.18 -27.32 13.31
N GLU A 172 -4.44 -27.31 11.99
CA GLU A 172 -3.42 -27.60 10.98
C GLU A 172 -2.26 -26.62 11.12
N TRP A 173 -2.58 -25.35 11.35
CA TRP A 173 -1.61 -24.30 11.57
C TRP A 173 -0.73 -24.61 12.80
N LEU A 174 -1.30 -24.99 13.95
CA LEU A 174 -0.53 -25.42 15.11
C LEU A 174 0.35 -26.66 14.82
N LYS A 175 -0.17 -27.64 14.08
CA LYS A 175 0.53 -28.89 13.71
C LYS A 175 1.72 -28.68 12.75
N HIS A 176 1.70 -27.60 11.94
CA HIS A 176 2.71 -27.30 10.91
C HIS A 176 3.56 -26.05 11.17
N PHE A 177 3.15 -25.14 12.06
CA PHE A 177 3.79 -23.83 12.33
C PHE A 177 5.31 -23.91 12.60
N SER A 178 5.75 -24.97 13.29
CA SER A 178 7.15 -25.23 13.63
C SER A 178 7.95 -25.97 12.54
N LYS A 179 7.28 -26.59 11.56
CA LYS A 179 7.88 -27.49 10.56
C LYS A 179 8.15 -26.79 9.22
N ASP A 180 7.13 -26.15 8.64
CA ASP A 180 7.30 -25.26 7.50
C ASP A 180 6.33 -24.06 7.60
N PRO A 181 6.83 -22.85 7.91
CA PRO A 181 5.98 -21.67 7.97
C PRO A 181 5.42 -21.24 6.59
N PHE A 182 5.87 -21.85 5.49
CA PHE A 182 5.42 -21.60 4.12
C PHE A 182 4.62 -22.76 3.47
N TYR A 183 4.19 -23.76 4.25
CA TYR A 183 3.34 -24.88 3.80
C TYR A 183 1.99 -24.41 3.22
N LEU A 184 1.73 -24.64 1.93
CA LEU A 184 0.53 -24.17 1.22
C LEU A 184 -0.74 -24.86 1.76
N TRP A 185 -1.72 -24.05 2.20
CA TRP A 185 -2.92 -24.55 2.90
C TRP A 185 -4.17 -24.59 2.01
N SER A 186 -4.12 -23.94 0.85
CA SER A 186 -5.32 -23.51 0.12
C SER A 186 -5.20 -23.74 -1.38
N ASP A 187 -6.10 -24.58 -1.91
CA ASP A 187 -6.26 -24.76 -3.34
C ASP A 187 -6.95 -23.51 -3.94
N MET A 188 -6.20 -22.73 -4.72
CA MET A 188 -6.65 -21.50 -5.37
C MET A 188 -6.20 -21.53 -6.83
N ASP A 189 -7.14 -21.66 -7.77
CA ASP A 189 -6.84 -21.88 -9.19
C ASP A 189 -6.71 -20.60 -10.02
N ARG A 190 -7.06 -19.42 -9.47
CA ARG A 190 -7.09 -18.15 -10.24
C ARG A 190 -6.19 -17.06 -9.67
N LEU A 191 -5.57 -16.31 -10.59
CA LEU A 191 -4.73 -15.15 -10.28
C LEU A 191 -5.42 -14.19 -9.30
N GLY A 192 -4.76 -13.88 -8.19
CA GLY A 192 -5.20 -12.88 -7.21
C GLY A 192 -6.36 -13.32 -6.32
N GLU A 193 -6.76 -14.60 -6.36
CA GLU A 193 -7.39 -15.22 -5.20
C GLU A 193 -6.42 -15.20 -4.01
N PHE A 194 -6.96 -15.14 -2.79
CA PHE A 194 -6.15 -15.09 -1.58
C PHE A 194 -6.85 -15.69 -0.36
N VAL A 195 -6.06 -16.15 0.61
CA VAL A 195 -6.48 -16.30 2.00
C VAL A 195 -5.61 -15.41 2.89
N PHE A 196 -6.24 -14.65 3.76
CA PHE A 196 -5.60 -13.92 4.84
C PHE A 196 -6.03 -14.56 6.16
N ARG A 197 -5.06 -14.96 6.98
CA ARG A 197 -5.23 -15.52 8.32
C ARG A 197 -4.57 -14.59 9.34
N LEU A 198 -5.24 -14.40 10.47
CA LEU A 198 -4.78 -13.67 11.64
C LEU A 198 -4.85 -14.63 12.83
N PHE A 199 -3.73 -14.77 13.54
CA PHE A 199 -3.57 -15.61 14.72
C PHE A 199 -3.06 -14.70 15.86
N VAL A 200 -3.76 -14.69 16.99
CA VAL A 200 -3.42 -13.87 18.16
C VAL A 200 -3.50 -14.71 19.42
N ARG A 201 -2.52 -14.55 20.30
CA ARG A 201 -2.56 -15.02 21.68
C ARG A 201 -2.06 -13.94 22.64
N PRO A 202 -2.40 -13.99 23.94
CA PRO A 202 -1.69 -13.23 24.96
C PRO A 202 -0.19 -13.60 24.97
N GLY A 203 0.65 -12.61 25.27
CA GLY A 203 2.05 -12.77 25.64
C GLY A 203 2.26 -12.38 27.10
N GLU A 204 3.44 -11.85 27.42
CA GLU A 204 3.81 -11.42 28.76
C GLU A 204 3.38 -9.95 29.02
N GLU A 205 3.19 -9.56 30.28
CA GLU A 205 2.93 -8.15 30.70
C GLU A 205 1.75 -7.43 29.98
N GLY A 206 0.72 -8.17 29.56
CA GLY A 206 -0.40 -7.58 28.80
C GLY A 206 -0.06 -7.28 27.33
N SER A 207 0.99 -7.92 26.80
CA SER A 207 1.24 -8.01 25.37
C SER A 207 0.33 -9.04 24.70
N PHE A 208 0.25 -8.94 23.37
CA PHE A 208 -0.33 -9.95 22.51
C PHE A 208 0.65 -10.27 21.39
N PHE A 209 0.95 -11.56 21.23
CA PHE A 209 1.66 -12.05 20.07
C PHE A 209 0.68 -12.17 18.89
N VAL A 210 0.99 -11.50 17.79
CA VAL A 210 0.20 -11.45 16.57
C VAL A 210 1.00 -12.01 15.41
N ARG A 211 0.53 -13.13 14.83
CA ARG A 211 0.98 -13.59 13.51
C ARG A 211 -0.12 -13.38 12.48
N THR A 212 0.30 -13.01 11.27
CA THR A 212 -0.56 -13.05 10.09
C THR A 212 0.10 -13.82 8.96
N ASP A 213 -0.74 -14.45 8.15
CA ASP A 213 -0.36 -15.22 6.98
C ASP A 213 -1.25 -14.78 5.81
N VAL A 214 -0.65 -14.22 4.77
CA VAL A 214 -1.32 -13.94 3.49
C VAL A 214 -0.78 -14.93 2.47
N GLU A 215 -1.67 -15.66 1.83
CA GLU A 215 -1.40 -16.57 0.72
C GLU A 215 -2.21 -16.06 -0.48
N SER A 216 -1.62 -15.91 -1.66
CA SER A 216 -2.34 -15.46 -2.86
C SER A 216 -1.81 -16.13 -4.12
N CYS A 217 -2.72 -16.65 -4.95
CA CYS A 217 -2.36 -17.33 -6.18
C CYS A 217 -1.84 -16.33 -7.23
N LEU A 218 -0.65 -16.59 -7.76
CA LEU A 218 -0.08 -15.89 -8.93
C LEU A 218 -0.40 -16.62 -10.25
N TRP A 219 -1.17 -17.70 -10.20
CA TRP A 219 -1.54 -18.53 -11.35
C TRP A 219 -0.27 -19.02 -12.07
N HIS A 220 -0.20 -18.87 -13.38
CA HIS A 220 0.99 -19.20 -14.19
C HIS A 220 2.04 -18.06 -14.27
N LEU A 221 1.88 -16.95 -13.52
CA LEU A 221 2.89 -15.88 -13.49
C LEU A 221 4.13 -16.34 -12.71
N HIS A 222 5.23 -16.57 -13.42
CA HIS A 222 6.50 -16.95 -12.82
C HIS A 222 7.26 -15.72 -12.30
N TYR A 223 7.93 -15.84 -11.15
CA TYR A 223 8.61 -14.70 -10.52
C TYR A 223 9.66 -14.03 -11.43
N LEU A 224 10.29 -14.77 -12.35
CA LEU A 224 11.25 -14.18 -13.31
C LEU A 224 10.58 -13.22 -14.29
N GLN A 225 9.33 -13.48 -14.69
CA GLN A 225 8.56 -12.60 -15.57
C GLN A 225 8.27 -11.27 -14.86
N ILE A 226 7.84 -11.36 -13.60
CA ILE A 226 7.58 -10.26 -12.68
C ILE A 226 8.85 -9.41 -12.46
N LEU A 227 9.99 -10.03 -12.12
CA LEU A 227 11.25 -9.33 -11.88
C LEU A 227 11.86 -8.73 -13.16
N ARG A 228 11.81 -9.46 -14.28
CA ARG A 228 12.27 -8.93 -15.58
C ARG A 228 11.41 -7.78 -16.07
N SER A 229 10.10 -7.79 -15.81
CA SER A 229 9.23 -6.64 -16.13
C SER A 229 9.73 -5.38 -15.41
N LEU A 230 10.09 -5.46 -14.13
CA LEU A 230 10.67 -4.31 -13.40
C LEU A 230 12.04 -3.88 -13.93
N GLU A 231 12.97 -4.82 -14.18
CA GLU A 231 14.29 -4.48 -14.72
C GLU A 231 14.19 -3.86 -16.12
N GLU A 232 13.34 -4.43 -16.98
CA GLU A 232 13.12 -3.91 -18.33
C GLU A 232 12.40 -2.56 -18.28
N LEU A 233 11.48 -2.32 -17.34
CA LEU A 233 10.88 -0.99 -17.15
C LEU A 233 11.95 0.06 -16.81
N LEU A 234 12.89 -0.27 -15.92
CA LEU A 234 14.03 0.59 -15.59
C LEU A 234 14.98 0.78 -16.79
N ARG A 235 15.32 -0.29 -17.52
CA ARG A 235 16.16 -0.22 -18.73
C ARG A 235 15.52 0.65 -19.79
N ALA A 236 14.22 0.49 -19.95
CA ALA A 236 13.43 1.22 -20.90
C ALA A 236 13.27 2.70 -20.45
N THR A 237 13.24 2.98 -19.14
CA THR A 237 13.35 4.36 -18.60
C THR A 237 14.69 4.99 -18.94
N GLU A 238 15.78 4.20 -18.88
CA GLU A 238 17.09 4.69 -19.30
C GLU A 238 17.13 4.99 -20.80
N ARG A 239 16.63 4.08 -21.64
CA ARG A 239 16.44 4.35 -23.07
C ARG A 239 15.66 5.65 -23.23
N ALA A 240 14.49 5.80 -22.60
CA ALA A 240 13.57 6.95 -22.67
C ALA A 240 14.22 8.36 -22.52
N ALA A 241 15.37 8.48 -21.85
CA ALA A 241 16.05 9.76 -21.63
C ALA A 241 16.97 10.21 -22.78
N TRP A 242 17.61 9.26 -23.48
CA TRP A 242 18.74 9.56 -24.38
C TRP A 242 18.34 10.04 -25.79
N LEU A 243 17.05 10.20 -26.04
CA LEU A 243 16.43 10.03 -27.36
C LEU A 243 16.17 11.34 -28.11
N ALA A 244 16.32 11.32 -29.43
CA ALA A 244 16.01 12.47 -30.28
C ALA A 244 14.54 12.44 -30.72
N TYR A 245 13.76 13.43 -30.29
CA TYR A 245 12.45 13.76 -30.89
C TYR A 245 12.61 15.07 -31.64
N ALA A 246 12.40 15.05 -32.97
CA ALA A 246 12.47 16.24 -33.81
C ALA A 246 11.40 17.28 -33.44
N SER A 247 10.22 16.82 -33.01
CA SER A 247 9.16 17.67 -32.48
C SER A 247 8.27 16.91 -31.50
N TYR A 248 7.43 17.64 -30.76
CA TYR A 248 6.42 17.10 -29.85
C TYR A 248 5.02 17.54 -30.32
N PRO A 249 4.01 16.65 -30.38
CA PRO A 249 2.68 17.02 -30.84
C PRO A 249 1.97 17.93 -29.83
N LYS A 250 1.18 18.89 -30.34
CA LYS A 250 0.42 19.85 -29.52
C LYS A 250 -0.46 19.17 -28.46
N SER A 251 -0.96 17.97 -28.74
CA SER A 251 -1.76 17.15 -27.81
C SER A 251 -0.99 16.61 -26.60
N PHE A 252 0.32 16.38 -26.72
CA PHE A 252 1.20 16.06 -25.60
C PHE A 252 1.59 17.33 -24.84
N LEU A 253 2.01 18.38 -25.55
CA LEU A 253 2.46 19.63 -24.92
C LEU A 253 1.38 20.27 -24.04
N ARG A 254 0.11 20.22 -24.46
CA ARG A 254 -1.05 20.65 -23.65
C ARG A 254 -1.26 19.85 -22.34
N ARG A 255 -0.57 18.72 -22.15
CA ARG A 255 -0.71 17.82 -20.99
C ARG A 255 0.60 17.66 -20.20
N CYS A 256 1.65 18.39 -20.56
CA CYS A 256 3.00 18.17 -20.03
C CYS A 256 3.59 19.49 -19.49
N SER A 257 3.58 19.64 -18.16
CA SER A 257 4.17 20.77 -17.43
C SER A 257 5.70 20.74 -17.37
N LEU A 258 6.34 19.64 -17.76
CA LEU A 258 7.79 19.45 -17.66
C LEU A 258 8.54 20.44 -18.55
N VAL A 259 9.49 21.17 -17.97
CA VAL A 259 10.30 22.16 -18.69
C VAL A 259 11.53 21.52 -19.35
N HIS A 260 12.24 20.63 -18.65
CA HIS A 260 13.49 20.07 -19.13
C HIS A 260 13.29 19.12 -20.31
N SER A 261 14.12 19.25 -21.35
CA SER A 261 14.06 18.45 -22.57
C SER A 261 14.14 16.94 -22.32
N MET A 262 14.95 16.47 -21.37
CA MET A 262 15.00 15.04 -21.03
C MET A 262 13.78 14.54 -20.26
N ASP A 263 13.20 15.33 -19.36
CA ASP A 263 11.92 14.95 -18.74
C ASP A 263 10.82 14.89 -19.81
N ARG A 264 10.80 15.83 -20.77
CA ARG A 264 9.90 15.80 -21.93
C ARG A 264 10.10 14.57 -22.80
N ARG A 265 11.35 14.13 -23.03
CA ARG A 265 11.62 12.84 -23.70
C ARG A 265 10.92 11.71 -22.95
N VAL A 266 11.19 11.54 -21.65
CA VAL A 266 10.64 10.44 -20.84
C VAL A 266 9.10 10.51 -20.68
N ALA A 267 8.51 11.70 -20.60
CA ALA A 267 7.05 11.86 -20.50
C ALA A 267 6.33 11.73 -21.85
N PHE A 268 6.87 12.30 -22.93
CA PHE A 268 6.37 12.05 -24.29
C PHE A 268 6.47 10.58 -24.64
N SER A 269 7.50 9.94 -24.08
CA SER A 269 7.69 8.52 -24.20
C SER A 269 6.53 7.73 -23.63
N PHE A 270 6.20 8.01 -22.37
CA PHE A 270 5.05 7.39 -21.73
C PHE A 270 3.76 7.62 -22.54
N PHE A 271 3.56 8.83 -23.05
CA PHE A 271 2.43 9.18 -23.90
C PHE A 271 2.34 8.42 -25.24
N ARG A 272 3.44 8.06 -25.93
CA ARG A 272 3.34 7.26 -27.17
C ARG A 272 2.92 5.80 -26.89
N ALA A 273 3.41 5.23 -25.80
CA ALA A 273 3.12 3.85 -25.40
C ALA A 273 1.70 3.71 -24.81
N PHE A 274 1.31 4.62 -23.91
CA PHE A 274 0.03 4.61 -23.20
C PHE A 274 -0.67 6.00 -23.25
N PRO A 275 -1.15 6.46 -24.43
CA PRO A 275 -1.71 7.80 -24.60
C PRO A 275 -3.02 8.07 -23.85
N ARG A 276 -3.85 7.04 -23.58
CA ARG A 276 -5.05 7.19 -22.74
C ARG A 276 -4.63 7.26 -21.28
N LEU A 277 -3.73 6.37 -20.85
CA LEU A 277 -3.23 6.29 -19.48
C LEU A 277 -2.48 7.55 -19.06
N PHE A 278 -1.66 8.14 -19.95
CA PHE A 278 -1.03 9.44 -19.72
C PHE A 278 -2.05 10.58 -19.60
N GLY A 279 -3.21 10.45 -20.24
CA GLY A 279 -4.33 11.38 -20.06
C GLY A 279 -4.85 11.37 -18.63
N GLU A 280 -5.05 10.18 -18.05
CA GLU A 280 -5.50 10.02 -16.66
C GLU A 280 -4.39 10.39 -15.65
N VAL A 281 -3.14 10.01 -15.91
CA VAL A 281 -1.97 10.45 -15.10
C VAL A 281 -1.89 11.98 -15.09
N GLY A 282 -1.88 12.63 -16.25
CA GLY A 282 -1.77 14.10 -16.36
C GLY A 282 -2.97 14.86 -15.80
N LEU A 283 -4.15 14.21 -15.68
CA LEU A 283 -5.35 14.81 -15.08
C LEU A 283 -5.29 14.83 -13.55
N PHE A 284 -4.71 13.80 -12.91
CA PHE A 284 -4.66 13.71 -11.45
C PHE A 284 -3.29 14.04 -10.85
N TRP A 285 -2.24 14.12 -11.68
CA TRP A 285 -0.87 14.34 -11.23
C TRP A 285 -0.17 15.42 -12.06
N ASP A 286 0.65 16.20 -11.36
CA ASP A 286 1.65 17.09 -11.92
C ASP A 286 3.03 16.42 -11.75
N ILE A 287 3.65 16.09 -12.88
CA ILE A 287 5.00 15.51 -12.91
C ILE A 287 5.96 16.67 -13.11
N GLN A 288 6.81 16.94 -12.10
CA GLN A 288 7.66 18.14 -12.06
C GLN A 288 9.13 17.83 -12.41
N GLY A 289 9.50 16.56 -12.42
CA GLY A 289 10.82 16.07 -12.82
C GLY A 289 10.83 14.55 -12.88
N ILE A 290 11.71 13.99 -13.72
CA ILE A 290 11.83 12.55 -13.96
C ILE A 290 13.31 12.11 -13.88
N VAL A 291 14.18 12.64 -14.76
CA VAL A 291 15.59 12.20 -14.88
C VAL A 291 16.55 13.35 -15.15
N ARG A 292 17.74 13.29 -14.54
CA ARG A 292 18.86 14.19 -14.85
C ARG A 292 20.04 13.34 -15.36
N PRO A 293 20.54 13.57 -16.58
CA PRO A 293 21.69 12.83 -17.09
C PRO A 293 22.94 13.20 -16.29
N ARG A 294 23.86 12.26 -16.14
CA ARG A 294 25.18 12.48 -15.55
C ARG A 294 26.24 11.72 -16.34
N ARG A 295 27.46 12.24 -16.30
CA ARG A 295 28.67 11.62 -16.85
C ARG A 295 29.77 11.69 -15.79
N ILE A 296 30.61 10.68 -15.79
CA ILE A 296 31.89 10.55 -15.07
C ILE A 296 32.91 9.94 -16.04
N ALA A 297 34.19 9.89 -15.68
CA ALA A 297 35.22 9.30 -16.55
C ALA A 297 34.90 7.86 -16.97
N GLN A 298 34.25 7.09 -16.10
CA GLN A 298 33.82 5.70 -16.34
C GLN A 298 32.56 5.57 -17.21
N GLY A 299 31.90 6.66 -17.62
CA GLY A 299 30.77 6.64 -18.54
C GLY A 299 29.53 7.45 -18.09
N SER A 300 28.41 7.21 -18.76
CA SER A 300 27.12 7.89 -18.51
C SER A 300 26.17 7.07 -17.63
N TYR A 301 25.38 7.76 -16.81
CA TYR A 301 24.27 7.19 -16.03
C TYR A 301 23.14 8.20 -15.90
N LEU A 302 21.97 7.77 -15.43
CA LEU A 302 20.87 8.67 -15.07
C LEU A 302 20.77 8.79 -13.55
N LYS A 303 20.56 10.02 -13.07
CA LYS A 303 19.95 10.26 -11.77
C LYS A 303 18.44 10.33 -11.99
N VAL A 304 17.70 9.32 -11.57
CA VAL A 304 16.25 9.43 -11.44
C VAL A 304 15.97 10.37 -10.26
N ASP A 305 15.12 11.36 -10.48
CA ASP A 305 14.78 12.38 -9.49
C ASP A 305 13.31 12.75 -9.69
N LEU A 306 12.48 11.71 -9.59
CA LEU A 306 11.04 11.76 -9.82
C LEU A 306 10.37 12.68 -8.81
N LEU A 307 9.62 13.66 -9.31
CA LEU A 307 8.85 14.61 -8.52
C LEU A 307 7.39 14.54 -8.97
N LEU A 308 6.52 14.07 -8.08
CA LEU A 308 5.08 13.94 -8.30
C LEU A 308 4.31 14.76 -7.27
N LYS A 309 3.29 15.47 -7.74
CA LYS A 309 2.32 16.20 -6.89
C LYS A 309 0.89 15.90 -7.39
N PRO A 310 -0.09 15.60 -6.53
CA PRO A 310 -1.48 15.46 -6.96
C PRO A 310 -2.07 16.83 -7.37
N ARG A 311 -2.90 16.84 -8.41
CA ARG A 311 -3.72 18.00 -8.81
C ARG A 311 -4.96 18.04 -7.91
N LEU A 312 -4.87 18.74 -6.78
CA LEU A 312 -5.90 18.74 -5.74
C LEU A 312 -7.27 19.17 -6.30
N ASP A 313 -7.32 20.23 -7.10
CA ASP A 313 -8.52 20.75 -7.79
C ASP A 313 -9.17 19.69 -8.72
N SER A 314 -8.37 18.77 -9.28
CA SER A 314 -8.90 17.64 -10.08
C SER A 314 -9.41 16.48 -9.21
N PHE A 315 -8.83 16.27 -8.03
CA PHE A 315 -9.43 15.39 -7.02
C PHE A 315 -10.72 16.00 -6.45
N GLU A 316 -10.77 17.30 -6.19
CA GLU A 316 -11.98 18.00 -5.72
C GLU A 316 -13.14 17.85 -6.72
N LEU A 317 -12.87 18.09 -8.01
CA LEU A 317 -13.87 18.02 -9.09
C LEU A 317 -14.40 16.60 -9.35
N TYR A 318 -13.56 15.56 -9.31
CA TYR A 318 -13.96 14.20 -9.70
C TYR A 318 -14.12 13.21 -8.53
N TYR A 319 -13.50 13.47 -7.38
CA TYR A 319 -13.37 12.59 -6.23
C TYR A 319 -13.34 13.37 -4.90
N PRO A 320 -14.43 14.09 -4.57
CA PRO A 320 -14.46 15.04 -3.45
C PRO A 320 -14.20 14.40 -2.07
N ARG A 321 -14.46 13.10 -1.88
CA ARG A 321 -14.10 12.40 -0.63
C ARG A 321 -12.62 12.07 -0.58
N ILE A 322 -12.00 11.68 -1.71
CA ILE A 322 -10.54 11.55 -1.78
C ILE A 322 -9.87 12.91 -1.48
N PHE A 323 -10.36 13.99 -2.09
CA PHE A 323 -9.90 15.34 -1.79
C PHE A 323 -10.08 15.72 -0.32
N GLY A 324 -11.25 15.45 0.26
CA GLY A 324 -11.51 15.68 1.69
C GLY A 324 -10.60 14.88 2.64
N VAL A 325 -10.10 13.71 2.23
CA VAL A 325 -9.04 12.98 2.96
C VAL A 325 -7.67 13.64 2.77
N LEU A 326 -7.33 14.09 1.56
CA LEU A 326 -6.08 14.81 1.30
C LEU A 326 -6.01 16.09 2.14
N GLU A 327 -7.02 16.96 2.10
CA GLU A 327 -7.04 18.19 2.91
C GLU A 327 -6.95 17.92 4.43
N LYS A 328 -7.57 16.84 4.94
CA LYS A 328 -7.41 16.42 6.35
C LYS A 328 -6.00 15.95 6.70
N LEU A 329 -5.23 15.47 5.73
CA LEU A 329 -3.83 15.07 5.90
C LEU A 329 -2.84 16.21 5.64
N LYS A 330 -3.31 17.39 5.21
CA LYS A 330 -2.48 18.53 4.79
C LYS A 330 -1.55 19.00 5.91
N GLY A 331 -0.24 18.94 5.64
CA GLY A 331 0.81 19.24 6.60
C GLY A 331 0.98 18.26 7.75
N VAL A 332 0.18 17.19 7.85
CA VAL A 332 0.18 16.25 8.98
C VAL A 332 1.38 15.31 8.97
N ILE A 333 1.84 14.89 7.78
CA ILE A 333 2.91 13.90 7.60
C ILE A 333 4.07 14.49 6.80
N PHE A 334 5.28 14.35 7.32
CA PHE A 334 6.53 14.46 6.58
C PHE A 334 7.37 13.18 6.79
N LEU A 335 7.73 12.52 5.70
CA LEU A 335 8.47 11.25 5.69
C LEU A 335 9.75 11.40 4.87
N ARG A 336 10.86 10.90 5.40
CA ARG A 336 12.14 10.74 4.69
C ARG A 336 12.62 9.30 4.85
N SER A 337 12.76 8.59 3.74
CA SER A 337 13.33 7.24 3.68
C SER A 337 14.69 7.27 2.99
N ARG A 338 15.65 6.53 3.55
CA ARG A 338 17.01 6.38 3.02
C ARG A 338 17.36 4.89 2.98
N LEU A 339 17.44 4.32 1.78
CA LEU A 339 17.80 2.91 1.57
C LEU A 339 19.32 2.79 1.34
N TYR A 340 19.98 2.01 2.18
CA TYR A 340 21.39 1.65 2.07
C TYR A 340 21.54 0.16 1.76
N ASP A 341 22.64 -0.25 1.12
CA ASP A 341 23.02 -1.66 1.00
C ASP A 341 23.81 -2.17 2.22
N GLY A 342 24.21 -3.44 2.20
CA GLY A 342 24.97 -4.09 3.26
C GLY A 342 26.36 -3.48 3.50
N ASP A 343 26.95 -2.84 2.49
CA ASP A 343 28.26 -2.17 2.59
C ASP A 343 28.12 -0.69 3.03
N GLY A 344 26.90 -0.25 3.35
CA GLY A 344 26.59 1.11 3.79
C GLY A 344 26.46 2.14 2.66
N ASN A 345 26.49 1.75 1.38
CA ASN A 345 26.31 2.68 0.26
C ASN A 345 24.84 3.14 0.18
N LEU A 346 24.59 4.40 -0.19
CA LEU A 346 23.24 4.89 -0.44
C LEU A 346 22.72 4.36 -1.78
N VAL A 347 21.57 3.69 -1.79
CA VAL A 347 20.93 3.11 -2.98
C VAL A 347 19.81 4.01 -3.50
N ALA A 348 18.91 4.43 -2.60
CA ALA A 348 17.75 5.24 -2.95
C ALA A 348 17.31 6.14 -1.79
N MET A 349 16.59 7.21 -2.11
CA MET A 349 15.96 8.09 -1.13
C MET A 349 14.53 8.41 -1.58
N ALA A 350 13.57 8.31 -0.67
CA ALA A 350 12.23 8.86 -0.86
C ALA A 350 11.99 10.00 0.14
N ARG A 351 11.24 11.02 -0.28
CA ARG A 351 10.69 12.05 0.59
C ARG A 351 9.24 12.27 0.22
N PHE A 352 8.37 12.37 1.22
CA PHE A 352 6.97 12.74 1.01
C PHE A 352 6.58 13.78 2.05
N ASN A 353 5.92 14.84 1.61
CA ASN A 353 5.45 15.92 2.45
C ASN A 353 3.99 16.18 2.12
N THR A 354 3.12 16.22 3.12
CA THR A 354 1.69 16.52 2.95
C THR A 354 1.38 18.01 3.02
N LYS A 355 2.33 18.89 3.32
CA LYS A 355 2.11 20.36 3.23
C LYS A 355 1.87 20.79 1.78
N ASP A 356 2.57 20.15 0.85
CA ASP A 356 2.59 20.43 -0.59
C ASP A 356 2.19 19.21 -1.44
N PHE A 357 2.01 18.04 -0.81
CA PHE A 357 1.80 16.72 -1.41
C PHE A 357 2.88 16.27 -2.39
N VAL A 358 4.11 16.80 -2.28
CA VAL A 358 5.21 16.40 -3.15
C VAL A 358 5.82 15.08 -2.67
N LEU A 359 5.70 14.06 -3.52
CA LEU A 359 6.46 12.82 -3.45
C LEU A 359 7.72 12.97 -4.33
N ARG A 360 8.90 12.87 -3.72
CA ARG A 360 10.19 12.83 -4.40
C ARG A 360 10.85 11.47 -4.24
N ILE A 361 11.20 10.82 -5.34
CA ILE A 361 11.96 9.56 -5.34
C ILE A 361 13.26 9.77 -6.12
N THR A 362 14.40 9.55 -5.47
CA THR A 362 15.73 9.77 -6.04
C THR A 362 16.58 8.51 -5.96
N PHE A 363 17.14 8.08 -7.09
CA PHE A 363 18.12 6.98 -7.18
C PHE A 363 19.00 7.13 -8.45
N LEU A 364 20.03 6.30 -8.57
CA LEU A 364 20.88 6.25 -9.77
C LEU A 364 20.58 4.99 -10.60
N LEU A 365 20.64 5.10 -11.92
CA LEU A 365 20.19 4.08 -12.87
C LEU A 365 21.20 3.89 -14.02
N LYS A 366 21.57 2.62 -14.27
CA LYS A 366 22.39 2.19 -15.43
C LYS A 366 22.13 0.73 -15.81
N GLY A 367 21.98 0.43 -17.10
CA GLY A 367 21.70 -0.91 -17.64
C GLY A 367 20.33 -1.48 -17.27
N GLY A 368 19.43 -0.65 -16.75
CA GLY A 368 18.20 -1.08 -16.05
C GLY A 368 18.38 -1.43 -14.56
N LYS A 369 19.59 -1.27 -14.00
CA LYS A 369 19.93 -1.62 -12.61
C LYS A 369 20.16 -0.36 -11.77
N ILE A 370 19.81 -0.43 -10.49
CA ILE A 370 19.98 0.69 -9.54
C ILE A 370 21.43 0.73 -9.06
N LEU A 371 22.11 1.88 -9.16
CA LEU A 371 23.50 2.03 -8.73
C LEU A 371 23.62 2.35 -7.23
N ARG A 372 24.75 1.94 -6.65
CA ARG A 372 25.19 2.28 -5.29
C ARG A 372 25.90 3.63 -5.30
N CYS A 373 25.67 4.48 -4.31
CA CYS A 373 26.31 5.80 -4.19
C CYS A 373 27.22 5.86 -2.96
N LYS A 374 28.34 6.59 -3.05
CA LYS A 374 29.14 6.96 -1.87
C LYS A 374 28.41 8.05 -1.08
N THR A 375 28.49 9.28 -1.56
CA THR A 375 27.74 10.46 -1.11
C THR A 375 27.38 11.33 -2.32
N ALA A 376 26.65 12.43 -2.13
CA ALA A 376 26.33 13.44 -3.15
C ALA A 376 25.68 12.94 -4.47
N TRP A 377 25.10 11.74 -4.50
CA TRP A 377 24.62 11.05 -5.72
C TRP A 377 25.72 10.76 -6.76
N ILE A 378 26.94 10.50 -6.29
CA ILE A 378 28.05 9.97 -7.09
C ILE A 378 28.06 8.43 -6.95
N PRO A 379 28.03 7.66 -8.07
CA PRO A 379 28.03 6.20 -8.00
C PRO A 379 29.39 5.66 -7.52
N ARG A 380 29.37 4.54 -6.79
CA ARG A 380 30.57 3.80 -6.37
C ARG A 380 31.17 2.98 -7.51
N SER A 381 30.32 2.45 -8.38
CA SER A 381 30.64 1.82 -9.67
C SER A 381 29.42 1.93 -10.59
N LEU A 382 29.59 1.63 -11.89
CA LEU A 382 28.45 1.48 -12.82
C LEU A 382 27.84 0.07 -12.78
N GLU A 383 28.33 -0.81 -11.90
CA GLU A 383 27.75 -2.13 -11.64
C GLU A 383 26.56 -2.01 -10.68
N GLY A 384 25.37 -1.85 -11.27
CA GLY A 384 24.13 -1.78 -10.53
C GLY A 384 23.75 -3.07 -9.80
N ILE A 385 22.81 -2.95 -8.87
CA ILE A 385 22.27 -4.05 -8.09
C ILE A 385 21.45 -4.95 -9.01
N ASP A 386 21.93 -6.18 -9.22
CA ASP A 386 21.31 -7.19 -10.06
C ASP A 386 20.38 -8.09 -9.26
N PHE A 387 19.08 -7.77 -9.24
CA PHE A 387 18.08 -8.57 -8.53
C PHE A 387 17.79 -9.93 -9.18
N LEU A 388 18.24 -10.18 -10.42
CA LEU A 388 18.12 -11.46 -11.12
C LEU A 388 19.30 -12.40 -10.86
N LYS A 389 20.44 -11.89 -10.37
CA LYS A 389 21.55 -12.72 -9.86
C LYS A 389 21.16 -13.41 -8.55
N MET A 390 21.41 -14.71 -8.45
CA MET A 390 21.20 -15.49 -7.21
C MET A 390 22.01 -14.97 -6.01
N GLY A 391 21.63 -15.40 -4.81
CA GLY A 391 22.28 -15.03 -3.55
C GLY A 391 21.63 -13.86 -2.82
N GLU A 392 21.93 -13.75 -1.52
CA GLU A 392 21.38 -12.74 -0.61
C GLU A 392 21.96 -11.34 -0.87
N LYS A 393 21.11 -10.33 -0.70
CA LYS A 393 21.43 -8.90 -0.79
C LYS A 393 20.81 -8.23 0.43
N LYS A 394 21.66 -7.72 1.31
CA LYS A 394 21.24 -7.05 2.55
C LYS A 394 21.09 -5.56 2.31
N PHE A 395 20.11 -4.96 2.96
CA PHE A 395 19.81 -3.54 2.91
C PHE A 395 19.37 -3.03 4.28
N ARG A 396 19.55 -1.73 4.50
CA ARG A 396 19.05 -1.02 5.68
C ARG A 396 18.28 0.20 5.22
N ASN A 397 16.98 0.24 5.49
CA ASN A 397 16.18 1.44 5.27
C ASN A 397 16.08 2.22 6.59
N ILE A 398 16.49 3.49 6.55
CA ILE A 398 16.37 4.41 7.69
C ILE A 398 15.20 5.35 7.37
N LEU A 399 14.16 5.28 8.20
CA LEU A 399 12.99 6.16 8.14
C LEU A 399 13.10 7.25 9.21
N ASP A 400 12.96 8.50 8.78
CA ASP A 400 12.70 9.65 9.63
C ASP A 400 11.25 10.12 9.35
N LEU A 401 10.41 10.16 10.39
CA LEU A 401 9.00 10.51 10.30
C LEU A 401 8.68 11.66 11.26
N GLN A 402 8.06 12.71 10.74
CA GLN A 402 7.44 13.77 11.52
C GLN A 402 5.92 13.70 11.34
N LEU A 403 5.20 13.73 12.47
CA LEU A 403 3.74 13.83 12.52
C LEU A 403 3.35 15.15 13.21
N ASN A 404 2.48 15.93 12.57
CA ASN A 404 1.91 17.16 13.09
C ASN A 404 0.40 16.95 13.31
N ILE A 405 0.00 16.58 14.52
CA ILE A 405 -1.38 16.16 14.83
C ILE A 405 -1.97 17.12 15.85
N LYS A 406 -2.95 17.94 15.44
CA LYS A 406 -3.52 19.04 16.27
C LYS A 406 -2.43 19.88 16.94
N GLY A 407 -1.48 20.42 16.16
CA GLY A 407 -0.38 21.24 16.66
C GLY A 407 0.75 20.49 17.39
N LEU A 408 0.51 19.28 17.90
CA LEU A 408 1.55 18.43 18.48
C LEU A 408 2.51 17.95 17.40
N ARG A 409 3.83 18.18 17.58
CA ARG A 409 4.89 17.75 16.66
C ARG A 409 5.64 16.55 17.24
N LEU A 410 5.31 15.36 16.76
CA LEU A 410 6.03 14.12 17.08
C LEU A 410 7.16 13.91 16.06
N LEU A 411 8.38 13.68 16.54
CA LEU A 411 9.52 13.27 15.71
C LEU A 411 9.93 11.84 16.07
N ILE A 412 9.89 10.95 15.08
CA ILE A 412 10.37 9.57 15.14
C ILE A 412 11.57 9.50 14.20
N ARG A 413 12.78 9.44 14.75
CA ARG A 413 14.05 9.48 14.00
C ARG A 413 14.73 8.12 13.97
N SER A 414 15.48 7.85 12.90
CA SER A 414 16.36 6.69 12.78
C SER A 414 15.66 5.33 12.95
N LEU A 415 14.40 5.20 12.51
CA LEU A 415 13.69 3.92 12.52
C LEU A 415 14.35 2.98 11.49
N GLU A 416 15.06 1.97 11.99
CA GLU A 416 15.90 1.08 11.20
C GLU A 416 15.14 -0.19 10.79
N LEU A 417 14.72 -0.26 9.51
CA LEU A 417 14.26 -1.50 8.90
C LEU A 417 15.46 -2.23 8.26
N LYS A 418 15.76 -3.44 8.73
CA LYS A 418 16.70 -4.35 8.07
C LYS A 418 15.93 -5.14 7.02
N LEU A 419 16.41 -5.16 5.78
CA LEU A 419 15.81 -5.94 4.70
C LEU A 419 16.86 -6.90 4.15
N SER A 420 16.46 -8.12 3.79
CA SER A 420 17.26 -8.92 2.87
C SER A 420 16.41 -9.49 1.75
N TYR A 421 16.97 -9.48 0.54
CA TYR A 421 16.41 -10.09 -0.65
C TYR A 421 17.34 -11.23 -1.07
N ALA A 422 16.83 -12.45 -1.17
CA ALA A 422 17.58 -13.59 -1.65
C ALA A 422 16.83 -14.27 -2.80
N LEU A 423 17.52 -14.48 -3.91
CA LEU A 423 17.03 -15.29 -5.02
C LEU A 423 17.77 -16.63 -5.03
N GLY A 424 17.02 -17.74 -5.02
CA GLY A 424 17.54 -19.11 -5.15
C GLY A 424 16.70 -19.94 -6.13
N SER A 425 16.88 -21.27 -6.13
CA SER A 425 16.06 -22.22 -6.90
C SER A 425 14.57 -21.98 -6.67
N GLU A 426 14.20 -21.87 -5.39
CA GLU A 426 12.86 -21.67 -4.85
C GLU A 426 12.24 -20.30 -5.16
N GLY A 427 12.91 -19.47 -5.97
CA GLY A 427 12.49 -18.11 -6.26
C GLY A 427 12.89 -17.09 -5.19
N PRO A 428 12.30 -15.87 -5.26
CA PRO A 428 12.68 -14.75 -4.43
C PRO A 428 12.07 -14.88 -3.02
N ARG A 429 12.91 -14.59 -2.03
CA ARG A 429 12.55 -14.36 -0.63
C ARG A 429 12.93 -12.94 -0.24
N VAL A 430 12.02 -12.23 0.40
CA VAL A 430 12.24 -10.94 1.05
C VAL A 430 12.00 -11.12 2.54
N ARG A 431 12.95 -10.73 3.38
CA ARG A 431 12.77 -10.59 4.83
C ARG A 431 12.85 -9.12 5.19
N VAL A 432 11.97 -8.64 6.05
CA VAL A 432 12.01 -7.34 6.71
C VAL A 432 12.00 -7.57 8.21
N GLN A 433 12.93 -6.97 8.94
CA GLN A 433 13.03 -7.07 10.38
C GLN A 433 13.23 -5.69 10.99
N PHE A 434 12.53 -5.44 12.10
CA PHE A 434 12.61 -4.22 12.89
C PHE A 434 12.81 -4.62 14.35
N ASN A 435 14.06 -4.55 14.81
CA ASN A 435 14.50 -4.99 16.13
C ASN A 435 15.44 -3.97 16.81
N ARG A 436 15.19 -2.67 16.57
CA ARG A 436 15.82 -1.54 17.24
C ARG A 436 14.80 -0.42 17.39
N PRO A 437 14.50 0.08 18.61
CA PRO A 437 13.54 1.15 18.79
C PRO A 437 14.08 2.46 18.16
N PRO A 438 13.23 3.27 17.49
CA PRO A 438 13.61 4.58 17.00
C PRO A 438 13.73 5.59 18.15
N GLN A 439 14.38 6.71 17.87
CA GLN A 439 14.34 7.86 18.77
C GLN A 439 12.99 8.57 18.59
N VAL A 440 12.08 8.37 19.55
CA VAL A 440 10.82 9.12 19.66
C VAL A 440 11.07 10.37 20.50
N SER A 441 10.55 11.52 20.07
CA SER A 441 10.60 12.78 20.81
C SER A 441 9.37 13.65 20.52
N LYS A 442 8.73 14.16 21.57
CA LYS A 442 7.65 15.14 21.58
C LYS A 442 8.26 16.54 21.52
N VAL A 443 8.29 17.14 20.33
CA VAL A 443 8.66 18.55 20.20
C VAL A 443 7.44 19.39 20.59
N GLN A 444 7.61 20.22 21.62
CA GLN A 444 6.57 21.14 22.05
C GLN A 444 6.18 22.08 20.89
N GLY A 445 4.88 22.29 20.73
CA GLY A 445 4.31 23.25 19.79
C GLY A 445 3.22 24.04 20.50
N ALA A 446 3.31 25.36 20.47
CA ALA A 446 2.29 26.23 21.03
C ALA A 446 0.98 26.06 20.24
N LEU A 447 -0.09 25.60 20.89
CA LEU A 447 -1.39 25.43 20.23
C LEU A 447 -2.10 26.80 20.14
N TYR A 448 -1.80 27.53 19.06
CA TYR A 448 -2.28 28.89 18.80
C TYR A 448 -1.92 29.96 19.85
N GLY A 449 -1.17 29.63 20.90
CA GLY A 449 -0.76 30.59 21.95
C GLY A 449 -1.82 30.88 23.02
N PHE A 450 -3.07 30.44 22.82
CA PHE A 450 -4.18 30.70 23.76
C PHE A 450 -4.91 29.44 24.27
N ILE A 451 -4.62 28.24 23.76
CA ILE A 451 -5.28 27.00 24.22
C ILE A 451 -4.42 26.33 25.31
N PRO A 452 -4.94 26.15 26.55
CA PRO A 452 -4.19 25.50 27.63
C PRO A 452 -3.84 24.04 27.34
N VAL A 453 -2.68 23.60 27.83
CA VAL A 453 -2.17 22.22 27.65
C VAL A 453 -3.14 21.17 28.22
N TRP A 454 -3.78 21.44 29.36
CA TRP A 454 -4.72 20.51 30.00
C TRP A 454 -5.92 20.13 29.11
N LEU A 455 -6.34 21.01 28.19
CA LEU A 455 -7.43 20.73 27.25
C LEU A 455 -6.96 19.82 26.08
N ILE A 456 -5.66 19.79 25.81
CA ILE A 456 -5.03 18.88 24.85
C ILE A 456 -4.91 17.48 25.48
N ASP A 457 -4.53 17.41 26.76
CA ASP A 457 -4.36 16.16 27.51
C ASP A 457 -5.68 15.35 27.62
N LEU A 458 -6.83 16.01 27.58
CA LEU A 458 -8.17 15.39 27.50
C LEU A 458 -8.40 14.60 26.19
N PHE A 459 -7.62 14.84 25.13
CA PHE A 459 -7.80 14.25 23.79
C PHE A 459 -6.56 13.53 23.24
N ILE A 460 -5.40 13.74 23.85
CA ILE A 460 -4.12 13.10 23.53
C ILE A 460 -3.44 12.80 24.87
N PRO A 461 -3.10 11.55 25.21
CA PRO A 461 -2.44 11.27 26.49
C PRO A 461 -1.20 12.13 26.70
N SER A 462 -1.07 12.74 27.87
CA SER A 462 0.05 13.62 28.23
C SER A 462 1.40 12.92 28.00
N ASN A 463 1.44 11.62 28.29
CA ASN A 463 2.55 10.68 28.11
C ASN A 463 2.65 10.02 26.70
N LEU A 464 2.08 10.60 25.63
CA LEU A 464 2.13 9.96 24.29
C LEU A 464 3.55 9.58 23.81
N GLU A 465 4.60 10.30 24.24
CA GLU A 465 5.98 9.88 23.96
C GLU A 465 6.36 8.56 24.64
N GLU A 466 5.98 8.38 25.90
CA GLU A 466 6.17 7.12 26.65
C GLU A 466 5.35 5.99 26.01
N ILE A 467 4.07 6.23 25.70
CA ILE A 467 3.22 5.26 24.98
C ILE A 467 3.89 4.80 23.68
N LEU A 468 4.45 5.72 22.88
CA LEU A 468 5.14 5.38 21.65
C LEU A 468 6.50 4.70 21.89
N ARG A 469 7.26 5.11 22.92
CA ARG A 469 8.52 4.44 23.32
C ARG A 469 8.26 2.99 23.73
N SER A 470 7.35 2.74 24.68
CA SER A 470 7.00 1.40 25.15
C SER A 470 6.40 0.53 24.04
N PHE A 471 5.57 1.11 23.16
CA PHE A 471 5.07 0.42 21.97
C PHE A 471 6.21 -0.02 21.05
N PHE A 472 7.18 0.85 20.76
CA PHE A 472 8.34 0.48 19.94
C PHE A 472 9.31 -0.47 20.65
N LEU A 473 9.41 -0.45 21.98
CA LEU A 473 10.17 -1.44 22.76
C LEU A 473 9.54 -2.84 22.61
N ALA A 474 8.24 -2.98 22.90
CA ALA A 474 7.50 -4.22 22.67
C ALA A 474 7.64 -4.74 21.21
N LEU A 475 7.47 -3.87 20.22
CA LEU A 475 7.65 -4.20 18.80
C LEU A 475 9.06 -4.69 18.43
N THR A 476 10.10 -4.40 19.24
CA THR A 476 11.50 -4.68 18.88
C THR A 476 12.20 -5.68 19.79
N GLN A 477 11.72 -5.86 21.01
CA GLN A 477 12.20 -6.83 22.01
C GLN A 477 11.32 -8.08 22.11
N GLY A 478 10.03 -7.97 21.76
CA GLY A 478 9.11 -9.11 21.70
C GLY A 478 9.40 -10.11 20.57
N ASN A 479 8.51 -11.10 20.40
CA ASN A 479 8.75 -12.32 19.62
C ASN A 479 10.04 -13.04 20.08
N GLY A 480 10.29 -13.09 21.40
CA GLY A 480 11.48 -13.66 22.01
C GLY A 480 12.78 -13.03 21.47
N GLY A 481 12.93 -11.72 21.56
CA GLY A 481 14.12 -10.97 21.10
C GLY A 481 14.24 -10.79 19.58
N LYS A 482 13.31 -11.33 18.78
CA LYS A 482 13.34 -11.21 17.32
C LYS A 482 12.81 -9.84 16.84
N GLY A 483 11.93 -9.22 17.61
CA GLY A 483 11.15 -8.04 17.20
C GLY A 483 10.17 -8.34 16.07
N PHE A 484 9.65 -7.29 15.45
CA PHE A 484 8.83 -7.38 14.25
C PHE A 484 9.60 -8.06 13.12
N LEU A 485 8.98 -9.08 12.54
CA LEU A 485 9.51 -9.88 11.44
C LEU A 485 8.42 -10.05 10.38
N ALA A 486 8.68 -9.58 9.16
CA ALA A 486 7.87 -9.92 7.99
C ALA A 486 8.71 -10.69 6.97
N GLN A 487 8.09 -11.65 6.29
CA GLN A 487 8.74 -12.44 5.25
C GLN A 487 7.78 -12.62 4.07
N ALA A 488 8.23 -12.30 2.87
CA ALA A 488 7.53 -12.60 1.63
C ALA A 488 8.33 -13.62 0.81
N ARG A 489 7.66 -14.65 0.28
CA ARG A 489 8.24 -15.68 -0.61
C ARG A 489 7.29 -15.93 -1.76
N ILE A 490 7.81 -16.11 -2.96
CA ILE A 490 7.04 -16.78 -4.02
C ILE A 490 7.32 -18.28 -3.89
N VAL A 491 6.27 -19.07 -3.69
CA VAL A 491 6.30 -20.54 -3.55
C VAL A 491 5.71 -21.14 -4.83
N ARG A 492 6.29 -22.22 -5.33
CA ARG A 492 5.72 -22.99 -6.45
C ARG A 492 4.97 -24.19 -5.88
N GLY A 493 3.66 -24.25 -6.10
CA GLY A 493 2.90 -25.49 -5.96
C GLY A 493 2.92 -26.28 -7.27
N GLU A 494 2.20 -27.41 -7.31
CA GLU A 494 2.20 -28.32 -8.46
C GLU A 494 1.80 -27.63 -9.78
N ARG A 495 0.72 -26.85 -9.76
CA ARG A 495 0.09 -26.24 -10.96
C ARG A 495 0.31 -24.73 -11.07
N TYR A 496 0.47 -24.05 -9.95
CA TYR A 496 0.48 -22.58 -9.85
C TYR A 496 1.59 -22.05 -8.95
N SER A 497 1.98 -20.80 -9.17
CA SER A 497 2.85 -20.05 -8.24
C SER A 497 1.98 -19.28 -7.23
N TYR A 498 2.50 -19.07 -6.02
CA TYR A 498 1.80 -18.40 -4.93
C TYR A 498 2.70 -17.35 -4.29
N LEU A 499 2.19 -16.13 -4.07
CA LEU A 499 2.82 -15.15 -3.20
C LEU A 499 2.38 -15.41 -1.76
N ARG A 500 3.34 -15.63 -0.87
CA ARG A 500 3.11 -15.75 0.56
C ARG A 500 3.76 -14.60 1.31
N VAL A 501 3.03 -14.00 2.25
CA VAL A 501 3.52 -12.94 3.14
C VAL A 501 3.14 -13.27 4.58
N LEU A 502 4.14 -13.63 5.37
CA LEU A 502 4.04 -13.80 6.81
C LEU A 502 4.41 -12.49 7.51
N SER A 503 3.79 -12.18 8.64
CA SER A 503 4.37 -11.25 9.61
C SER A 503 4.08 -11.67 11.04
N GLU A 504 5.08 -11.57 11.90
CA GLU A 504 5.06 -11.86 13.33
C GLU A 504 5.46 -10.61 14.10
N VAL A 505 4.72 -10.28 15.14
CA VAL A 505 4.89 -9.07 15.93
C VAL A 505 4.30 -9.28 17.31
N GLU A 506 4.83 -8.58 18.30
CA GLU A 506 4.26 -8.52 19.65
C GLU A 506 3.87 -7.08 19.96
N ILE A 507 2.66 -6.89 20.50
CA ILE A 507 2.01 -5.58 20.64
C ILE A 507 1.41 -5.48 22.04
N ILE A 508 1.77 -4.44 22.79
CA ILE A 508 1.17 -4.13 24.10
C ILE A 508 -0.13 -3.34 23.99
N ALA A 509 -1.05 -3.60 24.92
CA ALA A 509 -2.35 -2.94 25.05
C ALA A 509 -2.28 -1.50 25.62
N ASN A 510 -1.29 -0.71 25.23
CA ASN A 510 -0.97 0.57 25.86
C ASN A 510 -1.63 1.79 25.19
N GLY A 511 -2.68 1.60 24.39
CA GLY A 511 -3.35 2.69 23.68
C GLY A 511 -2.63 3.23 22.44
N ALA A 512 -1.41 2.80 22.13
CA ALA A 512 -0.73 3.19 20.88
C ALA A 512 -1.50 2.71 19.64
N LEU A 513 -2.06 1.49 19.69
CA LEU A 513 -2.92 0.96 18.65
C LEU A 513 -4.20 1.79 18.51
N LYS A 514 -4.89 2.07 19.63
CA LYS A 514 -6.07 2.94 19.70
C LYS A 514 -5.78 4.35 19.15
N PHE A 515 -4.61 4.93 19.40
CA PHE A 515 -4.18 6.21 18.81
C PHE A 515 -4.13 6.12 17.28
N VAL A 516 -3.45 5.11 16.72
CA VAL A 516 -3.34 4.87 15.26
C VAL A 516 -4.72 4.62 14.62
N LEU A 517 -5.58 3.82 15.25
CA LEU A 517 -6.94 3.57 14.75
C LEU A 517 -7.81 4.83 14.80
N SER A 518 -7.71 5.63 15.88
CA SER A 518 -8.41 6.92 15.97
C SER A 518 -7.93 7.92 14.93
N PHE A 519 -6.65 7.90 14.56
CA PHE A 519 -6.09 8.74 13.51
C PHE A 519 -6.66 8.35 12.13
N GLN A 520 -6.66 7.05 11.79
CA GLN A 520 -7.26 6.57 10.54
C GLN A 520 -8.75 6.91 10.44
N SER A 521 -9.48 6.81 11.55
CA SER A 521 -10.89 7.20 11.64
C SER A 521 -11.09 8.71 11.39
N LYS A 522 -10.38 9.56 12.14
CA LYS A 522 -10.47 11.03 12.04
C LYS A 522 -10.04 11.57 10.67
N ALA A 523 -9.04 10.94 10.03
CA ALA A 523 -8.60 11.27 8.68
C ALA A 523 -9.68 11.04 7.61
N GLY A 524 -10.78 10.34 7.93
CA GLY A 524 -11.83 10.00 6.98
C GLY A 524 -11.49 8.81 6.10
N LEU A 525 -10.34 8.13 6.31
CA LEU A 525 -10.03 6.87 5.64
C LEU A 525 -11.14 5.86 5.87
N THR A 526 -11.79 5.90 7.04
CA THR A 526 -13.04 5.20 7.29
C THR A 526 -14.27 5.99 6.80
N ASP A 527 -14.51 6.09 5.49
CA ASP A 527 -15.78 6.51 4.85
C ASP A 527 -16.20 5.47 3.77
N PRO A 528 -17.42 4.89 3.75
CA PRO A 528 -17.72 3.82 2.80
C PRO A 528 -17.74 4.31 1.35
N GLU A 529 -18.19 5.54 1.13
CA GLU A 529 -18.26 6.13 -0.22
C GLU A 529 -16.88 6.57 -0.73
N LEU A 530 -15.89 6.73 0.16
CA LEU A 530 -14.49 6.91 -0.24
C LEU A 530 -13.98 5.69 -1.02
N TYR A 531 -14.37 4.45 -0.66
CA TYR A 531 -13.98 3.29 -1.46
C TYR A 531 -14.73 3.22 -2.78
N ASN A 532 -15.99 3.65 -2.85
CA ASN A 532 -16.67 3.84 -4.14
C ASN A 532 -15.98 4.90 -5.01
N GLU A 533 -15.37 5.92 -4.42
CA GLU A 533 -14.49 6.87 -5.14
C GLU A 533 -13.15 6.25 -5.55
N ILE A 534 -12.39 5.63 -4.64
CA ILE A 534 -11.11 4.94 -4.94
C ILE A 534 -11.31 3.87 -6.02
N ARG A 535 -12.44 3.16 -5.99
CA ARG A 535 -12.84 2.13 -6.96
C ARG A 535 -13.20 2.74 -8.32
N ARG A 536 -13.95 3.84 -8.36
CA ARG A 536 -14.20 4.61 -9.59
C ARG A 536 -12.91 5.22 -10.16
N PHE A 537 -12.00 5.70 -9.32
CA PHE A 537 -10.67 6.21 -9.69
C PHE A 537 -9.83 5.09 -10.33
N GLY A 538 -9.69 3.95 -9.66
CA GLY A 538 -9.01 2.77 -10.21
C GLY A 538 -9.62 2.28 -11.53
N MET A 539 -10.95 2.30 -11.67
CA MET A 539 -11.62 1.97 -12.93
C MET A 539 -11.27 2.90 -14.09
N ARG A 540 -10.97 4.20 -13.86
CA ARG A 540 -10.52 5.12 -14.93
C ARG A 540 -9.15 4.70 -15.47
N PHE A 541 -8.18 4.47 -14.59
CA PHE A 541 -6.85 3.99 -14.97
C PHE A 541 -6.90 2.59 -15.62
N TRP A 542 -7.79 1.70 -15.14
CA TRP A 542 -8.04 0.40 -15.79
C TRP A 542 -8.58 0.56 -17.21
N HIS A 543 -9.65 1.35 -17.42
CA HIS A 543 -10.19 1.60 -18.77
C HIS A 543 -9.15 2.24 -19.70
N ALA A 544 -8.34 3.16 -19.20
CA ALA A 544 -7.29 3.82 -19.97
C ALA A 544 -6.18 2.84 -20.40
N PHE A 545 -5.65 2.02 -19.47
CA PHE A 545 -4.68 0.97 -19.81
C PHE A 545 -5.28 -0.06 -20.79
N VAL A 546 -6.53 -0.48 -20.60
CA VAL A 546 -7.22 -1.45 -21.49
C VAL A 546 -7.36 -0.91 -22.92
N ALA A 547 -7.69 0.37 -23.07
CA ALA A 547 -7.78 1.00 -24.38
C ALA A 547 -6.40 1.10 -25.07
N ASP A 548 -5.34 1.40 -24.32
CA ASP A 548 -3.97 1.40 -24.84
C ASP A 548 -3.46 -0.03 -25.12
N TYR A 549 -3.86 -1.03 -24.33
CA TYR A 549 -3.56 -2.45 -24.53
C TYR A 549 -4.16 -2.99 -25.83
N PHE A 550 -5.46 -2.81 -26.06
CA PHE A 550 -6.09 -3.27 -27.30
C PHE A 550 -5.52 -2.54 -28.52
N ARG A 551 -5.20 -1.24 -28.38
CA ARG A 551 -4.45 -0.48 -29.40
C ARG A 551 -3.06 -1.07 -29.67
N TYR A 552 -2.36 -1.66 -28.70
CA TYR A 552 -1.06 -2.31 -28.89
C TYR A 552 -1.17 -3.75 -29.41
N LYS A 553 -2.21 -4.49 -29.01
CA LYS A 553 -2.42 -5.88 -29.43
C LYS A 553 -2.87 -6.01 -30.89
N TYR A 554 -3.74 -5.10 -31.34
CA TYR A 554 -4.37 -5.12 -32.67
C TYR A 554 -3.78 -4.04 -33.59
N ARG A 555 -2.45 -3.94 -33.57
CA ARG A 555 -1.59 -3.16 -34.47
C ARG A 555 -0.40 -4.02 -34.89
#